data_AF-A0A068TGD6-F1
#
_entry.id   AF-A0A068TGD6-F1
#
_cell.length_a   1.000
_cell.length_b   1.000
_cell.length_c   1.000
_cell.angle_alpha   90.00
_cell.angle_beta   90.00
_cell.angle_gamma   90.00
#
_symmetry.space_group_name_H-M   'P 1'
#
loop_
_entity.id
_entity.type
_entity.pdbx_description
1 polymer ?
#
loop_
_entity_poly.entity_id
_entity_poly.type
_entity_poly.pdbx_seq_one_letter_code
_entity_poly.pdbx_strand_id
1 'polypeptide(L)' 'MKILVTGGAGFIGSAVVRHIIQNTGDLVVNVDKLTYAGNLAEWR' A
#
# COMPACT_ATOMS: atom_id res chain seq x y z
N MET A 1 9.34 -9.32 10.29
CA MET A 1 9.22 -10.11 9.05
C MET A 1 9.37 -9.18 7.84
N LYS A 2 9.68 -9.70 6.64
CA LYS A 2 9.67 -8.91 5.40
C LYS A 2 8.44 -9.29 4.57
N ILE A 3 7.60 -8.32 4.23
CA ILE A 3 6.31 -8.51 3.56
C ILE A 3 6.36 -7.83 2.19
N LEU A 4 6.04 -8.58 1.14
CA LEU A 4 5.83 -8.04 -0.21
C LEU A 4 4.33 -7.82 -0.41
N VAL A 5 3.93 -6.60 -0.72
CA VAL A 5 2.55 -6.23 -1.05
C VAL A 5 2.49 -5.84 -2.52
N THR A 6 1.59 -6.45 -3.27
CA THR A 6 1.29 -6.05 -4.65
C THR A 6 0.00 -5.24 -4.68
N GLY A 7 -0.05 -4.12 -5.41
CA GLY A 7 -1.26 -3.28 -5.44
C GLY A 7 -1.46 -2.43 -4.17
N GLY A 8 -0.39 -2.17 -3.41
CA GLY A 8 -0.44 -1.44 -2.14
C GLY A 8 -0.75 0.04 -2.27
N ALA A 9 -0.81 0.60 -3.48
CA ALA A 9 -1.33 1.95 -3.70
C ALA A 9 -2.86 1.95 -3.86
N GLY A 10 -3.54 0.81 -4.05
CA GLY A 10 -5.01 0.77 -4.15
C GLY A 10 -5.73 1.09 -2.83
N PHE A 11 -7.07 1.17 -2.86
CA PHE A 11 -7.88 1.50 -1.68
C PHE A 11 -7.56 0.62 -0.46
N ILE A 12 -7.74 -0.70 -0.58
CA ILE A 12 -7.45 -1.66 0.49
C ILE A 12 -5.94 -1.81 0.69
N GLY A 13 -5.17 -1.92 -0.39
CA GLY A 13 -3.73 -2.12 -0.32
C GLY A 13 -3.03 -1.03 0.49
N SER A 14 -3.46 0.22 0.32
CA SER A 14 -2.90 1.35 1.05
C SER A 14 -3.23 1.32 2.55
N ALA A 15 -4.41 0.82 2.93
CA ALA A 15 -4.77 0.63 4.33
C ALA A 15 -3.94 -0.47 4.98
N VAL A 16 -3.69 -1.56 4.26
CA VAL A 16 -2.82 -2.65 4.72
C VAL A 16 -1.38 -2.16 4.91
N VAL A 17 -0.82 -1.45 3.93
CA VAL A 17 0.54 -0.88 4.03
C VAL A 17 0.65 0.08 5.22
N ARG A 18 -0.32 0.99 5.40
CA ARG A 18 -0.36 1.90 6.56
C ARG A 18 -0.43 1.14 7.87
N HIS A 19 -1.30 0.12 7.95
CA HIS A 19 -1.46 -0.67 9.17
C HIS A 19 -0.15 -1.37 9.56
N ILE A 20 0.53 -2.01 8.60
CA ILE A 20 1.82 -2.68 8.82
C ILE A 20 2.86 -1.67 9.35
N ILE A 21 3.01 -0.52 8.70
CA ILE A 21 4.00 0.49 9.10
C ILE A 21 3.70 1.09 10.49
N GLN A 22 2.42 1.28 10.83
CA GLN A 22 2.02 1.97 12.06
C GLN A 22 1.87 1.07 13.27
N ASN A 23 1.54 -0.21 13.07
CA ASN A 23 1.11 -1.10 14.16
C ASN A 23 1.98 -2.35 14.29
N THR A 24 2.96 -2.55 13.40
CA THR A 24 3.89 -3.68 13.49
C THR A 24 5.33 -3.22 13.36
N GLY A 25 6.28 -4.12 13.68
CA GLY A 25 7.72 -3.90 13.44
C GLY A 25 8.20 -4.50 12.12
N ASP A 26 7.29 -4.79 11.19
CA ASP A 26 7.62 -5.47 9.94
C ASP A 26 8.10 -4.49 8.85
N LEU A 27 8.93 -5.00 7.95
CA LEU A 27 9.36 -4.27 6.77
C LEU A 27 8.44 -4.62 5.61
N VAL A 28 7.93 -3.61 4.91
CA VAL A 28 7.05 -3.79 3.76
C VAL A 28 7.71 -3.26 2.48
N VAL A 29 7.61 -4.04 1.40
CA VAL A 29 7.96 -3.61 0.05
C VAL A 29 6.66 -3.61 -0.76
N ASN A 30 6.26 -2.45 -1.27
CA ASN A 30 5.08 -2.33 -2.12
C ASN A 30 5.48 -2.32 -3.61
N VAL A 31 4.88 -3.20 -4.41
CA VAL A 31 4.99 -3.21 -5.87
C VAL A 31 3.63 -2.88 -6.46
N ASP A 32 3.53 -1.75 -7.15
CA ASP A 32 2.29 -1.30 -7.75
C ASP A 32 2.54 -0.83 -9.18
N LYS A 33 1.55 -1.06 -10.06
CA LYS A 33 1.58 -0.61 -11.45
C LYS A 33 1.10 0.84 -11.59
N LEU A 34 0.55 1.42 -10.53
CA LEU A 34 0.05 2.81 -10.47
C LEU A 34 -0.90 3.13 -11.63
N THR A 35 -1.89 2.26 -11.85
CA THR A 35 -2.94 2.49 -12.85
C THR A 35 -3.99 3.46 -12.28
N TYR A 36 -5.18 2.98 -11.89
CA TYR A 36 -6.25 3.83 -11.33
C TYR A 36 -5.78 4.51 -10.03
N ALA A 37 -5.09 3.75 -9.17
CA ALA A 37 -4.55 4.22 -7.90
C ALA A 37 -3.51 5.36 -8.03
N GLY A 38 -2.94 5.58 -9.22
CA GLY A 38 -2.00 6.67 -9.50
C GLY A 38 -2.69 8.03 -9.73
N ASN A 39 -4.02 8.06 -9.87
CA ASN A 39 -4.76 9.30 -10.03
C ASN A 39 -5.08 9.90 -8.65
N LEU A 40 -4.34 10.94 -8.26
CA LEU A 40 -4.56 11.70 -7.02
C LEU A 40 -5.99 12.26 -6.90
N ALA A 41 -6.74 12.37 -8.01
CA ALA A 41 -8.13 12.79 -8.02
C ALA A 41 -9.10 11.74 -7.43
N GLU A 42 -8.71 10.46 -7.36
CA GLU A 42 -9.56 9.37 -6.83
C GLU A 42 -9.51 9.27 -5.29
N TRP A 43 -8.72 10.11 -4.61
CA TRP A 43 -8.52 10.09 -3.16
C TRP A 43 -9.31 11.16 -2.37
N ARG A 44 -10.28 11.84 -3.01
CA ARG A 44 -11.27 12.68 -2.30
C ARG A 44 -12.40 11.82 -1.74
#